data_AF-A0A068J974-F1
#
_entry.id   AF-A0A068J974-F1
#
_cell.length_a   1.000
_cell.length_b   1.000
_cell.length_c   1.000
_cell.angle_alpha   90.00
_cell.angle_beta   90.00
_cell.angle_gamma   90.00
#
_symmetry.space_group_name_H-M   'P 1'
#
loop_
_entity.id
_entity.type
_entity.pdbx_description
1 polymer ?
#
loop_
_entity_poly.entity_id
_entity_poly.type
_entity_poly.pdbx_seq_one_letter_code
_entity_poly.pdbx_strand_id
1 'polypeptide(L)'
;NDDFMATDIIRTTTGSNFKVKHDGQIIGEFHVPAYGRHNILNATAVIANLYVAGFDMALVAEHLKTFSGVKRRFTEKIISDTVIIDDFAHHPTEIIATLDAARQKYPSKEIVAIFQPHTFTRTIALLDDFAEALNEADAVYLAQIYGSAR
;
A
#
# COMPACT_ATOMS: atom_id res chain seq x y z
N ASN A 1 22.07 -4.53 -5.71
CA ASN A 1 21.75 -5.75 -6.48
C ASN A 1 20.64 -6.44 -5.76
N ASP A 2 19.41 -6.17 -6.21
CA ASP A 2 18.25 -6.89 -5.69
C ASP A 2 18.08 -8.15 -6.51
N ASP A 3 17.95 -9.28 -5.82
CA ASP A 3 17.87 -10.61 -6.42
C ASP A 3 16.54 -10.83 -7.17
N PHE A 4 15.47 -10.19 -6.68
CA PHE A 4 14.16 -10.15 -7.30
C PHE A 4 13.71 -8.71 -7.52
N MET A 5 13.24 -8.40 -8.73
CA MET A 5 12.87 -7.03 -9.10
C MET A 5 11.50 -6.97 -9.78
N ALA A 6 10.62 -6.09 -9.31
CA ALA A 6 9.44 -5.68 -10.06
C ALA A 6 9.84 -4.71 -11.18
N THR A 7 9.42 -4.99 -12.40
CA THR A 7 9.70 -4.21 -13.60
C THR A 7 8.43 -4.03 -14.44
N ASP A 8 8.46 -3.14 -15.42
CA ASP A 8 7.32 -2.83 -16.31
C ASP A 8 6.03 -2.55 -15.52
N ILE A 9 6.16 -1.76 -14.45
CA ILE A 9 5.08 -1.49 -13.50
C ILE A 9 4.01 -0.60 -14.16
N ILE A 10 2.79 -1.11 -14.23
CA ILE A 10 1.60 -0.39 -14.68
C ILE A 10 0.59 -0.37 -13.53
N ARG A 11 0.39 0.82 -12.95
CA ARG A 11 -0.56 1.06 -11.86
C ARG A 11 -1.90 1.53 -12.45
N THR A 12 -2.98 0.85 -12.10
CA THR A 12 -4.34 1.17 -12.56
C THR A 12 -5.29 1.38 -11.37
N THR A 13 -6.51 1.83 -11.65
CA THR A 13 -7.58 1.96 -10.66
C THR A 13 -8.16 0.61 -10.21
N THR A 14 -7.73 -0.50 -10.80
CA THR A 14 -8.16 -1.86 -10.47
C THR A 14 -7.07 -2.73 -9.84
N GLY A 15 -5.86 -2.20 -9.69
CA GLY A 15 -4.72 -2.91 -9.12
C GLY A 15 -3.41 -2.52 -9.79
N SER A 16 -2.44 -3.42 -9.77
CA SER A 16 -1.11 -3.18 -10.34
C SER A 16 -0.67 -4.39 -11.16
N ASN A 17 -0.23 -4.13 -12.39
CA ASN A 17 0.41 -5.10 -13.27
C ASN A 17 1.91 -4.87 -13.27
N PHE A 18 2.70 -5.93 -13.22
CA PHE A 18 4.16 -5.84 -13.24
C PHE A 18 4.77 -7.19 -13.61
N LYS A 19 6.01 -7.18 -14.07
CA LYS A 19 6.82 -8.39 -14.28
C LYS A 19 7.78 -8.56 -13.11
N VAL A 20 8.04 -9.79 -12.71
CA VAL A 20 9.12 -10.08 -11.76
C VAL A 20 10.31 -10.66 -12.52
N LYS A 21 11.49 -10.10 -12.26
CA LYS A 21 12.77 -10.62 -12.74
C LYS A 21 13.57 -11.24 -11.60
N HIS A 22 14.28 -12.32 -11.90
CA HIS A 22 15.28 -12.95 -11.05
C HIS A 22 16.50 -13.31 -11.91
N ASP A 23 17.71 -12.98 -11.45
CA ASP A 23 18.96 -13.15 -12.22
C ASP A 23 18.88 -12.64 -13.67
N GLY A 24 18.20 -11.51 -13.86
CA GLY A 24 18.02 -10.86 -15.17
C GLY A 24 16.97 -11.51 -16.08
N GLN A 25 16.38 -12.64 -15.70
CA GLN A 25 15.32 -13.32 -16.45
C GLN A 25 13.94 -12.98 -15.91
N ILE A 26 12.96 -12.78 -16.78
CA ILE A 26 11.56 -12.62 -16.38
C ILE A 26 11.02 -13.99 -15.96
N ILE A 27 10.60 -14.11 -14.71
CA ILE A 27 10.04 -15.35 -14.16
C ILE A 27 8.50 -15.40 -14.25
N GLY A 28 7.87 -14.26 -14.53
CA GLY A 28 6.43 -14.18 -14.76
C GLY A 28 5.92 -12.75 -14.86
N GLU A 29 4.67 -12.63 -15.33
CA GLU A 29 3.88 -11.40 -15.32
C GLU A 29 2.72 -11.57 -14.36
N PHE A 30 2.51 -10.56 -13.50
CA PHE A 30 1.62 -10.67 -12.36
C PHE A 30 0.66 -9.49 -12.31
N HIS A 31 -0.56 -9.77 -11.85
CA HIS A 31 -1.54 -8.78 -11.46
C HIS A 31 -1.87 -8.98 -9.98
N VAL A 32 -1.81 -7.90 -9.21
CA VAL A 32 -2.32 -7.86 -7.84
C VAL A 32 -3.45 -6.83 -7.75
N PRO A 33 -4.66 -7.21 -7.27
CA PRO A 33 -5.79 -6.29 -7.08
C PRO A 33 -5.60 -5.41 -5.82
N ALA A 34 -4.38 -4.87 -5.66
CA ALA A 34 -3.98 -4.03 -4.55
C ALA A 34 -3.26 -2.78 -5.07
N TYR A 35 -3.29 -1.73 -4.26
CA TYR A 35 -2.92 -0.38 -4.65
C TYR A 35 -1.66 0.08 -3.92
N GLY A 36 -0.96 1.02 -4.53
CA GLY A 36 0.26 1.61 -3.99
C GLY A 36 1.51 0.78 -4.28
N ARG A 37 2.65 1.47 -4.35
CA ARG A 37 3.95 0.82 -4.63
C ARG A 37 4.32 -0.22 -3.58
N HIS A 38 3.95 0.00 -2.33
CA HIS A 38 4.22 -0.93 -1.23
C HIS A 38 3.60 -2.32 -1.47
N ASN A 39 2.41 -2.41 -2.07
CA ASN A 39 1.78 -3.70 -2.35
C ASN A 39 2.45 -4.44 -3.53
N ILE A 40 3.04 -3.72 -4.48
CA ILE A 40 3.88 -4.33 -5.52
C ILE A 40 5.12 -4.96 -4.87
N LEU A 41 5.75 -4.28 -3.93
CA LEU A 41 6.90 -4.81 -3.19
C LEU A 41 6.52 -6.03 -2.33
N ASN A 42 5.39 -5.95 -1.61
CA ASN A 42 4.87 -7.08 -0.84
C ASN A 42 4.59 -8.29 -1.75
N ALA A 43 3.92 -8.08 -2.88
CA ALA A 43 3.63 -9.13 -3.84
C ALA A 43 4.92 -9.71 -4.45
N THR A 44 5.91 -8.87 -4.76
CA THR A 44 7.23 -9.31 -5.27
C THR A 44 7.94 -10.19 -4.25
N ALA A 45 7.90 -9.83 -2.95
CA ALA A 45 8.47 -10.66 -1.90
C ALA A 45 7.77 -12.03 -1.79
N VAL A 46 6.43 -12.07 -1.90
CA VAL A 46 5.67 -13.33 -1.93
C VAL A 46 6.04 -14.19 -3.15
N ILE A 47 6.09 -13.58 -4.34
CA ILE A 47 6.48 -14.26 -5.59
C ILE A 47 7.89 -14.82 -5.48
N ALA A 48 8.84 -14.05 -4.95
CA ALA A 48 10.22 -14.49 -4.75
C ALA A 48 10.29 -15.73 -3.85
N ASN A 49 9.59 -15.73 -2.71
CA ASN A 49 9.54 -16.88 -1.81
C ASN A 49 8.94 -18.13 -2.48
N LEU A 50 7.87 -17.97 -3.25
CA LEU A 50 7.23 -19.09 -3.94
C LEU A 50 8.08 -19.62 -5.10
N TYR A 51 8.80 -18.74 -5.80
CA TYR A 51 9.74 -19.12 -6.84
C TYR A 51 10.89 -19.97 -6.26
N VAL A 52 11.52 -19.50 -5.18
CA VAL A 52 12.60 -20.24 -4.49
C VAL A 52 12.09 -21.58 -3.94
N ALA A 53 10.83 -21.64 -3.50
CA ALA A 53 10.19 -22.88 -3.05
C ALA A 53 9.77 -23.82 -4.20
N GLY A 54 10.00 -23.46 -5.47
CA GLY A 54 9.76 -24.31 -6.64
C GLY A 54 8.30 -24.39 -7.10
N PHE A 55 7.46 -23.41 -6.75
CA PHE A 55 6.07 -23.36 -7.23
C PHE A 55 5.99 -22.94 -8.71
N ASP A 56 4.93 -23.38 -9.40
CA ASP A 56 4.64 -22.94 -10.77
C ASP A 56 4.20 -21.47 -10.78
N MET A 57 4.97 -20.62 -11.47
CA MET A 57 4.69 -19.18 -11.56
C MET A 57 3.39 -18.85 -12.30
N ALA A 58 2.92 -19.71 -13.20
CA ALA A 58 1.60 -19.55 -13.81
C ALA A 58 0.48 -19.71 -12.77
N LEU A 59 0.61 -20.71 -11.88
CA LEU A 59 -0.33 -20.94 -10.79
C LEU A 59 -0.28 -19.79 -9.76
N VAL A 60 0.92 -19.31 -9.43
CA VAL A 60 1.09 -18.13 -8.56
C VAL A 60 0.40 -16.91 -9.15
N ALA A 61 0.59 -16.65 -10.46
CA ALA A 61 -0.04 -15.52 -11.14
C ALA A 61 -1.57 -15.60 -11.14
N GLU A 62 -2.15 -16.79 -11.32
CA GLU A 62 -3.60 -16.99 -11.23
C GLU A 62 -4.13 -16.71 -9.82
N HIS A 63 -3.48 -17.24 -8.77
CA HIS A 63 -3.95 -17.07 -7.41
C HIS A 63 -3.74 -15.65 -6.86
N LEU A 64 -2.68 -14.94 -7.27
CA LEU A 64 -2.42 -13.58 -6.82
C LEU A 64 -3.56 -12.62 -7.21
N LYS A 65 -4.23 -12.86 -8.34
CA LYS A 65 -5.41 -12.10 -8.80
C LYS A 65 -6.59 -12.20 -7.84
N THR A 66 -6.64 -13.24 -7.00
CA THR A 66 -7.76 -13.49 -6.07
C THR A 66 -7.57 -12.85 -4.70
N PHE A 67 -6.45 -12.15 -4.47
CA PHE A 67 -6.18 -11.49 -3.20
C PHE A 67 -7.26 -10.45 -2.88
N SER A 68 -7.98 -10.62 -1.77
CA SER A 68 -9.09 -9.74 -1.38
C SER A 68 -8.69 -8.63 -0.39
N GLY A 69 -7.40 -8.51 -0.08
CA GLY A 69 -6.90 -7.56 0.92
C GLY A 69 -6.92 -8.11 2.34
N VAL A 70 -6.60 -7.24 3.30
CA VAL A 70 -6.55 -7.55 4.73
C VAL A 70 -7.35 -6.51 5.49
N LYS A 71 -8.09 -6.93 6.52
CA LYS A 71 -8.89 -6.03 7.34
C LYS A 71 -8.01 -4.93 7.95
N ARG A 72 -8.47 -3.68 7.89
CA ARG A 72 -7.78 -2.45 8.36
C ARG A 72 -6.47 -2.13 7.62
N ARG A 73 -6.27 -2.70 6.44
CA ARG A 73 -5.23 -2.28 5.48
C ARG A 73 -5.96 -1.88 4.21
N PHE A 74 -6.10 -0.58 4.00
CA PHE A 74 -6.89 -0.01 2.91
C PHE A 74 -8.32 -0.59 2.84
N THR A 75 -9.03 -0.68 3.97
CA THR A 75 -10.39 -1.25 4.00
C THR A 75 -11.41 -0.20 3.59
N GLU A 76 -12.16 -0.48 2.53
CA GLU A 76 -13.07 0.49 1.95
C GLU A 76 -14.52 0.30 2.37
N LYS A 77 -15.20 1.42 2.54
CA LYS A 77 -16.65 1.50 2.67
C LYS A 77 -17.15 2.68 1.84
N ILE A 78 -18.14 2.42 0.98
CA ILE A 78 -18.76 3.45 0.15
C ILE A 78 -20.09 3.84 0.79
N ILE A 79 -20.29 5.14 1.00
CA ILE A 79 -21.54 5.73 1.48
C ILE A 79 -21.94 6.79 0.47
N SER A 80 -22.99 6.52 -0.30
CA SER A 80 -23.40 7.33 -1.45
C SER A 80 -22.23 7.51 -2.44
N ASP A 81 -21.75 8.73 -2.64
CA ASP A 81 -20.63 9.10 -3.51
C ASP A 81 -19.30 9.22 -2.75
N THR A 82 -19.32 9.10 -1.42
CA THR A 82 -18.17 9.23 -0.54
C THR A 82 -17.50 7.87 -0.33
N VAL A 83 -16.19 7.82 -0.49
CA VAL A 83 -15.37 6.64 -0.20
C VAL A 83 -14.67 6.87 1.13
N ILE A 84 -14.87 5.95 2.07
CA ILE A 84 -14.20 5.92 3.36
C ILE A 84 -13.17 4.80 3.32
N ILE A 85 -11.92 5.13 3.61
CA ILE A 85 -10.81 4.18 3.70
C ILE A 85 -10.36 4.13 5.17
N ASP A 86 -10.45 2.95 5.79
CA ASP A 86 -9.90 2.66 7.12
C ASP A 86 -8.55 1.96 6.98
N ASP A 87 -7.49 2.56 7.54
CA ASP A 87 -6.12 2.05 7.53
C ASP A 87 -5.46 2.17 8.90
N PHE A 88 -4.65 1.16 9.25
CA PHE A 88 -3.87 1.11 10.48
C PHE A 88 -2.55 1.90 10.42
N ALA A 89 -2.28 2.61 9.33
CA ALA A 89 -1.11 3.47 9.15
C ALA A 89 -0.94 4.43 10.35
N HIS A 90 0.18 4.26 11.06
CA HIS A 90 0.52 5.05 12.25
C HIS A 90 2.01 5.45 12.26
N HIS A 91 2.73 5.12 11.20
CA HIS A 91 4.08 5.58 10.89
C HIS A 91 4.06 6.42 9.59
N PRO A 92 4.90 7.46 9.45
CA PRO A 92 4.91 8.33 8.26
C PRO A 92 4.98 7.57 6.93
N THR A 93 5.86 6.58 6.82
CA THR A 93 5.99 5.75 5.61
C THR A 93 4.73 4.95 5.28
N GLU A 94 3.97 4.51 6.27
CA GLU A 94 2.69 3.83 6.06
C GLU A 94 1.62 4.82 5.57
N ILE A 95 1.62 6.05 6.10
CA ILE A 95 0.68 7.10 5.67
C ILE A 95 0.91 7.44 4.20
N ILE A 96 2.17 7.67 3.80
CA ILE A 96 2.53 7.91 2.39
C ILE A 96 2.05 6.74 1.52
N ALA A 97 2.26 5.51 1.96
CA ALA A 97 1.85 4.32 1.23
C ALA A 97 0.32 4.21 1.07
N THR A 98 -0.45 4.59 2.10
CA THR A 98 -1.92 4.64 2.06
C THR A 98 -2.42 5.76 1.14
N LEU A 99 -1.82 6.95 1.19
CA LEU A 99 -2.19 8.08 0.32
C LEU A 99 -1.85 7.79 -1.15
N ASP A 100 -0.69 7.19 -1.43
CA ASP A 100 -0.29 6.72 -2.78
C ASP A 100 -1.29 5.68 -3.33
N ALA A 101 -1.73 4.75 -2.48
CA ALA A 101 -2.76 3.77 -2.82
C ALA A 101 -4.12 4.44 -3.13
N ALA A 102 -4.53 5.42 -2.32
CA ALA A 102 -5.77 6.16 -2.49
C ALA A 102 -5.76 6.97 -3.78
N ARG A 103 -4.67 7.69 -4.06
CA ARG A 103 -4.49 8.49 -5.28
C ARG A 103 -4.48 7.62 -6.53
N GLN A 104 -3.86 6.44 -6.48
CA GLN A 104 -3.92 5.48 -7.59
C GLN A 104 -5.34 5.02 -7.88
N LYS A 105 -6.10 4.64 -6.84
CA LYS A 105 -7.43 4.07 -7.02
C LYS A 105 -8.47 5.10 -7.42
N TYR A 106 -8.38 6.30 -6.85
CA TYR A 106 -9.34 7.39 -7.02
C TYR A 106 -8.65 8.67 -7.51
N PRO A 107 -8.08 8.67 -8.73
CA PRO A 107 -7.24 9.78 -9.22
C PRO A 107 -7.99 11.11 -9.37
N SER A 108 -9.32 11.07 -9.48
CA SER A 108 -10.17 12.25 -9.66
C SER A 108 -10.88 12.68 -8.37
N LYS A 109 -10.66 12.02 -7.23
CA LYS A 109 -11.26 12.40 -5.95
C LYS A 109 -10.25 13.17 -5.11
N GLU A 110 -10.78 14.12 -4.35
CA GLU A 110 -10.06 14.77 -3.26
C GLU A 110 -9.78 13.74 -2.15
N ILE A 111 -8.56 13.77 -1.60
CA ILE A 111 -8.13 12.94 -0.48
C ILE A 111 -8.09 13.81 0.77
N VAL A 112 -9.02 13.54 1.69
CA VAL A 112 -9.06 14.14 3.02
C VAL A 112 -8.51 13.13 4.03
N ALA A 113 -7.36 13.43 4.62
CA ALA A 113 -6.74 12.61 5.65
C ALA A 113 -7.27 13.00 7.04
N ILE A 114 -7.90 12.06 7.74
CA ILE A 114 -8.28 12.22 9.15
C ILE A 114 -7.32 11.36 9.98
N PHE A 115 -6.36 12.00 10.64
CA PHE A 115 -5.26 11.32 11.33
C PHE A 115 -5.36 11.46 12.84
N GLN A 116 -5.22 10.33 13.55
CA GLN A 116 -5.06 10.30 15.00
C GLN A 116 -3.64 9.85 15.34
N PRO A 117 -2.76 10.76 15.82
CA PRO A 117 -1.42 10.38 16.23
C PRO A 117 -1.46 9.42 17.43
N HIS A 118 -0.62 8.39 17.41
CA HIS A 118 -0.46 7.43 18.51
C HIS A 118 0.76 7.80 19.36
N THR A 119 0.52 8.04 20.65
CA THR A 119 1.48 8.44 21.70
C THR A 119 2.19 9.77 21.49
N PHE A 120 2.45 10.48 22.59
CA PHE A 120 3.14 11.78 22.55
C PHE A 120 4.60 11.65 22.12
N THR A 121 5.31 10.65 22.64
CA THR A 121 6.74 10.46 22.37
C THR A 121 7.02 10.17 20.91
N ARG A 122 6.19 9.34 20.25
CA ARG A 122 6.32 9.07 18.82
C ARG A 122 5.98 10.30 17.97
N THR A 123 4.92 11.01 18.33
CA THR A 123 4.51 12.24 17.62
C THR A 123 5.64 13.27 17.63
N ILE A 124 6.29 13.48 18.79
CA ILE A 124 7.42 14.42 18.90
C ILE A 124 8.63 13.92 18.08
N ALA A 125 8.95 12.63 18.17
CA ALA A 125 10.13 12.06 17.51
C ALA A 125 10.07 12.10 15.98
N LEU A 126 8.86 12.06 15.40
CA LEU A 126 8.62 11.97 13.95
C LEU A 126 7.78 13.16 13.45
N LEU A 127 7.80 14.29 14.16
CA LEU A 127 6.86 15.40 13.92
C LEU A 127 6.96 15.93 12.48
N ASP A 128 8.19 16.18 12.02
CA ASP A 128 8.45 16.69 10.67
C ASP A 128 8.10 15.65 9.60
N ASP A 129 8.43 14.38 9.82
CA ASP A 129 8.09 13.27 8.92
C ASP A 129 6.57 13.08 8.80
N PHE A 130 5.82 13.25 9.90
CA PHE A 130 4.36 13.22 9.86
C PHE A 130 3.81 14.40 9.07
N ALA A 131 4.37 15.60 9.24
CA ALA A 131 3.95 16.78 8.48
C ALA A 131 4.18 16.57 6.98
N GLU A 132 5.35 16.07 6.59
CA GLU A 132 5.66 15.74 5.19
C GLU A 132 4.71 14.67 4.64
N ALA A 133 4.53 13.56 5.37
CA ALA A 133 3.67 12.46 4.94
C ALA A 133 2.20 12.88 4.75
N LEU A 134 1.66 13.69 5.67
CA LEU A 134 0.27 14.13 5.60
C LEU A 134 0.04 15.21 4.53
N ASN A 135 1.09 15.94 4.12
CA ASN A 135 1.01 16.98 3.10
C ASN A 135 0.74 16.42 1.68
N GLU A 136 0.81 15.11 1.48
CA GLU A 136 0.41 14.42 0.25
C GLU A 136 -1.13 14.34 0.07
N ALA A 137 -1.89 14.59 1.15
CA ALA A 137 -3.34 14.72 1.11
C ALA A 137 -3.76 16.13 0.69
N ASP A 138 -4.96 16.26 0.11
CA ASP A 138 -5.49 17.57 -0.31
C ASP A 138 -5.98 18.39 0.89
N ALA A 139 -6.44 17.71 1.95
CA ALA A 139 -6.77 18.31 3.23
C ALA A 139 -6.45 17.36 4.39
N VAL A 140 -6.14 17.92 5.57
CA VAL A 140 -5.76 17.16 6.76
C VAL A 140 -6.56 17.64 7.98
N TYR A 141 -7.14 16.69 8.70
CA TYR A 141 -7.75 16.91 10.01
C TYR A 141 -7.04 16.05 11.06
N LEU A 142 -6.62 16.70 12.14
CA LEU A 142 -5.93 16.03 13.24
C LEU A 142 -6.89 15.80 14.41
N ALA A 143 -7.01 14.56 14.85
CA ALA A 143 -7.63 14.23 16.11
C ALA A 143 -6.65 14.45 17.28
N GLN A 144 -7.18 14.45 18.50
CA GLN A 144 -6.33 14.46 19.70
C GLN A 144 -5.41 13.24 19.73
N ILE A 145 -4.16 13.46 20.18
CA ILE A 145 -3.17 12.40 20.33
C ILE A 145 -3.73 11.32 21.24
N TYR A 146 -3.75 10.08 20.75
CA TYR A 146 -4.13 8.94 21.54
C TYR A 146 -2.96 8.56 22.46
N GLY A 147 -3.06 8.98 23.72
CA GLY A 147 -2.19 8.55 24.81
C GLY A 147 -2.49 7.10 25.17
N SER A 148 -1.97 6.15 24.39
CA SER A 148 -2.08 4.73 24.72
C SER A 148 -1.48 4.49 26.11
N ALA A 149 -2.29 4.01 27.06
CA ALA A 149 -1.88 3.77 28.45
C ALA A 149 -1.15 2.41 28.65
N ARG A 150 -0.49 1.91 27.60
CA ARG A 150 0.30 0.68 27.72
C ARG A 150 1.54 0.90 28.58
#